data_AF-A0A962SX88-F1
#
_entry.id   AF-A0A962SX88-F1
#
_cell.length_a   1.000
_cell.length_b   1.000
_cell.length_c   1.000
_cell.angle_alpha   90.00
_cell.angle_beta   90.00
_cell.angle_gamma   90.00
#
_symmetry.space_group_name_H-M   'P 1'
#
loop_
_entity.id
_entity.type
_entity.pdbx_description
1 polymer ?
#
loop_
_entity_poly.entity_id
_entity_poly.type
_entity_poly.pdbx_seq_one_letter_code
_entity_poly.pdbx_strand_id
1 'polypeptide(L)'
;MNGQTIKNLPDALDHLEQIFEDRVLHALKRLGVPTRDDLQDIALRLEEINAQLRELANDRQATLPAPTAEADDLKLINGIGPVLEGKLNGAGIRRYQQIAALTDADIEQLETEVIHLSGRIRRDDWIGQAKELYVKKYGELA
;
A
#
# COMPACT_ATOMS: atom_id res chain seq x y z
N MET A 1 10.02 -67.45 33.61
CA MET A 1 10.49 -66.43 32.64
C MET A 1 9.27 -65.79 32.00
N ASN A 2 9.35 -64.50 31.69
CA ASN A 2 8.36 -63.65 31.00
C ASN A 2 7.35 -62.92 31.90
N GLY A 3 7.77 -61.76 32.42
CA GLY A 3 6.91 -60.82 33.16
C GLY A 3 7.37 -59.36 33.10
N GLN A 4 8.14 -58.96 32.07
CA GLN A 4 8.77 -57.63 32.02
C GLN A 4 8.35 -56.74 30.84
N THR A 5 7.37 -57.12 30.01
CA THR A 5 7.10 -56.40 28.75
C THR A 5 5.89 -55.46 28.79
N ILE A 6 5.15 -55.37 29.90
CA ILE A 6 3.87 -54.63 29.97
C ILE A 6 3.97 -53.28 30.73
N LYS A 7 5.17 -52.74 30.96
CA LYS A 7 5.36 -51.44 31.65
C LYS A 7 5.74 -50.27 30.74
N ASN A 8 6.03 -50.53 29.46
CA ASN A 8 6.46 -49.53 28.48
C ASN A 8 5.40 -49.19 27.42
N LEU A 9 4.13 -49.56 27.64
CA LEU A 9 3.04 -49.25 26.70
C LEU A 9 2.80 -47.75 26.48
N PRO A 10 2.90 -46.86 27.50
CA PRO A 10 2.81 -45.42 27.29
C PRO A 10 3.92 -44.94 26.36
N ASP A 11 5.17 -45.25 26.70
CA ASP A 11 6.37 -44.97 25.88
C ASP A 11 6.26 -45.48 24.43
N ALA A 12 5.67 -46.65 24.22
CA ALA A 12 5.47 -47.22 22.89
C ALA A 12 4.37 -46.47 22.09
N LEU A 13 3.35 -45.95 22.76
CA LEU A 13 2.31 -45.13 22.14
C LEU A 13 2.84 -43.73 21.81
N ASP A 14 3.59 -43.11 22.72
CA ASP A 14 4.31 -41.86 22.47
C ASP A 14 5.26 -42.00 21.26
N HIS A 15 6.00 -43.11 21.18
CA HIS A 15 6.89 -43.38 20.05
C HIS A 15 6.14 -43.57 18.72
N LEU A 16 4.99 -44.23 18.74
CA LEU A 16 4.14 -44.40 17.56
C LEU A 16 3.51 -43.09 17.12
N GLU A 17 3.09 -42.24 18.07
CA GLU A 17 2.60 -40.89 17.80
C GLU A 17 3.69 -40.04 17.15
N GLN A 18 4.92 -40.08 17.70
CA GLN A 18 6.07 -39.38 17.13
C GLN A 18 6.39 -39.83 15.69
N ILE A 19 6.37 -41.15 15.41
CA ILE A 19 6.58 -41.68 14.06
C ILE A 19 5.45 -41.26 13.11
N PHE A 20 4.22 -41.22 13.61
CA PHE A 20 3.07 -40.78 12.83
C PHE A 20 3.20 -39.30 12.45
N GLU A 21 3.53 -38.43 13.39
CA GLU A 21 3.76 -37.01 13.16
C GLU A 21 4.89 -36.77 12.14
N ASP A 22 6.02 -37.46 12.28
CA ASP A 22 7.15 -37.33 11.34
C ASP A 22 6.77 -37.75 9.92
N ARG A 23 6.02 -38.86 9.77
CA ARG A 23 5.53 -39.31 8.46
C ARG A 23 4.50 -38.37 7.86
N VAL A 24 3.63 -37.77 8.68
CA VAL A 24 2.64 -36.78 8.21
C VAL A 24 3.35 -35.52 7.73
N LEU A 25 4.33 -35.01 8.48
CA LEU A 25 5.14 -33.85 8.07
C LEU A 25 5.88 -34.13 6.75
N HIS A 26 6.47 -35.31 6.61
CA HIS A 26 7.16 -35.70 5.38
C HIS A 26 6.20 -35.83 4.19
N ALA A 27 4.99 -36.34 4.40
CA ALA A 27 3.96 -36.46 3.37
C ALA A 27 3.44 -35.09 2.92
N LEU A 28 3.16 -34.18 3.85
CA LEU A 28 2.75 -32.80 3.55
C LEU A 28 3.82 -32.08 2.72
N LYS A 29 5.09 -32.20 3.13
CA LYS A 29 6.23 -31.65 2.40
C LYS A 29 6.36 -32.23 0.99
N ARG A 30 6.15 -33.54 0.81
CA ARG A 30 6.20 -34.20 -0.50
C ARG A 30 5.02 -33.84 -1.41
N LEU A 31 3.86 -33.54 -0.83
CA LEU A 31 2.67 -33.05 -1.54
C LEU A 31 2.71 -31.54 -1.81
N GLY A 32 3.76 -30.84 -1.35
CA GLY A 32 3.89 -29.39 -1.49
C GLY A 32 2.88 -28.60 -0.66
N VAL A 33 2.30 -29.22 0.36
CA VAL A 33 1.32 -28.59 1.26
C VAL A 33 2.08 -27.97 2.43
N PRO A 34 2.08 -26.63 2.59
CA PRO A 34 2.77 -25.97 3.69
C PRO A 34 2.14 -26.34 5.02
N THR A 35 2.98 -26.58 6.03
CA THR A 35 2.54 -26.98 7.37
C THR A 35 2.12 -25.75 8.18
N ARG A 36 1.52 -25.99 9.36
CA ARG A 36 1.12 -24.92 10.28
C ARG A 36 2.32 -24.08 10.72
N ASP A 37 3.51 -24.67 10.83
CA ASP A 37 4.72 -23.96 11.22
C ASP A 37 5.18 -23.01 10.10
N ASP A 38 5.21 -23.51 8.85
CA ASP A 38 5.53 -22.70 7.66
C ASP A 38 4.58 -21.48 7.54
N LEU A 39 3.28 -21.68 7.80
CA LEU A 39 2.31 -20.60 7.76
C LEU A 39 2.52 -19.55 8.88
N GLN A 40 3.03 -19.97 10.03
CA GLN A 40 3.37 -19.05 11.13
C GLN A 40 4.63 -18.24 10.81
N ASP A 41 5.66 -18.88 10.24
CA ASP A 41 6.86 -18.18 9.76
C ASP A 41 6.51 -17.13 8.69
N ILE A 42 5.66 -17.52 7.73
CA ILE A 42 5.17 -16.59 6.71
C ILE A 42 4.40 -15.42 7.33
N ALA A 43 3.56 -15.67 8.35
CA ALA A 43 2.80 -14.62 9.03
C ALA A 43 3.73 -13.63 9.76
N LEU A 44 4.71 -14.14 10.51
CA LEU A 44 5.72 -13.32 11.19
C LEU A 44 6.52 -12.47 10.19
N ARG A 45 6.92 -13.09 9.08
CA ARG A 45 7.68 -12.40 8.02
C ARG A 45 6.84 -11.33 7.32
N LEU A 46 5.55 -11.57 7.14
CA LEU A 46 4.61 -10.57 6.61
C LEU A 46 4.44 -9.38 7.56
N GLU A 47 4.38 -9.62 8.87
CA GLU A 47 4.35 -8.55 9.88
C GLU A 47 5.62 -7.70 9.84
N GLU A 48 6.78 -8.33 9.72
CA GLU A 48 8.07 -7.64 9.61
C GLU A 48 8.16 -6.79 8.33
N ILE A 49 7.76 -7.36 7.18
CA ILE A 49 7.71 -6.63 5.90
C ILE A 49 6.73 -5.45 6.00
N ASN A 50 5.56 -5.64 6.61
CA ASN A 50 4.59 -4.56 6.80
C ASN A 50 5.11 -3.46 7.73
N ALA A 51 5.87 -3.81 8.77
CA ALA A 51 6.51 -2.85 9.65
C ALA A 51 7.60 -2.04 8.91
N GLN A 52 8.44 -2.71 8.11
CA GLN A 52 9.47 -2.07 7.28
C GLN A 52 8.86 -1.14 6.22
N LEU A 53 7.77 -1.55 5.57
CA LEU A 53 7.04 -0.71 4.62
C LEU A 53 6.47 0.55 5.28
N ARG A 54 5.96 0.44 6.52
CA ARG A 54 5.49 1.60 7.30
C ARG A 54 6.63 2.52 7.70
N GLU A 55 7.76 1.96 8.11
CA GLU A 55 8.95 2.74 8.46
C GLU A 55 9.50 3.49 7.24
N LEU A 56 9.65 2.82 6.09
CA LEU A 56 10.04 3.45 4.82
C LEU A 56 9.04 4.52 4.35
N ALA A 57 7.74 4.30 4.57
CA ALA A 57 6.71 5.28 4.26
C ALA A 57 6.80 6.51 5.19
N ASN A 58 7.08 6.29 6.47
CA ASN A 58 7.24 7.35 7.46
C ASN A 58 8.55 8.12 7.27
N ASP A 59 9.64 7.44 6.91
CA ASP A 59 10.93 8.04 6.59
C ASP A 59 10.80 8.92 5.33
N ARG A 60 10.11 8.43 4.30
CA ARG A 60 9.74 9.27 3.13
C ARG A 60 8.86 10.48 3.50
N GLN A 61 8.05 10.40 4.54
CA GLN A 61 7.27 11.54 5.05
C GLN A 61 8.13 12.49 5.90
N ALA A 62 9.17 11.98 6.58
CA ALA A 62 10.07 12.74 7.45
C ALA A 62 11.25 13.40 6.72
N THR A 63 11.70 12.85 5.58
CA THR A 63 12.79 13.41 4.75
C THR A 63 12.30 14.36 3.67
N LEU A 64 10.99 14.48 3.47
CA LEU A 64 10.45 15.60 2.72
C LEU A 64 10.46 16.80 3.67
N PRO A 65 11.16 17.91 3.38
CA PRO A 65 10.98 19.12 4.14
C PRO A 65 9.48 19.39 4.17
N ALA A 66 8.90 19.53 5.37
CA ALA A 66 7.50 19.92 5.51
C ALA A 66 7.29 21.10 4.55
N PRO A 67 6.48 20.96 3.49
CA PRO A 67 6.30 22.07 2.60
C PRO A 67 5.62 23.13 3.44
N THR A 68 6.31 24.25 3.64
CA THR A 68 5.84 25.49 4.25
C THR A 68 4.81 26.18 3.34
N ALA A 69 3.92 25.37 2.77
CA ALA A 69 2.80 25.66 1.91
C ALA A 69 1.88 24.44 2.05
N GLU A 70 0.80 24.58 2.81
CA GLU A 70 -0.22 23.55 2.96
C GLU A 70 -0.62 23.02 1.58
N ALA A 71 -0.37 21.74 1.32
CA ALA A 71 -0.86 21.11 0.11
C ALA A 71 -2.39 21.08 0.15
N ASP A 72 -3.01 21.43 -0.97
CA ASP A 72 -4.45 21.38 -1.11
C ASP A 72 -4.93 19.96 -1.40
N ASP A 73 -6.15 19.63 -0.96
CA ASP A 73 -6.77 18.34 -1.25
C ASP A 73 -7.32 18.39 -2.68
N LEU A 74 -6.50 17.97 -3.65
CA LEU A 74 -6.85 18.05 -5.07
C LEU A 74 -7.99 17.10 -5.44
N LYS A 75 -8.26 16.08 -4.60
CA LYS A 75 -9.39 15.15 -4.78
C LYS A 75 -10.76 15.82 -4.64
N LEU A 76 -10.83 17.05 -4.12
CA LEU A 76 -12.06 17.84 -4.13
C LEU A 76 -12.48 18.30 -5.53
N ILE A 77 -11.56 18.28 -6.51
CA ILE A 77 -11.88 18.55 -7.92
C ILE A 77 -12.44 17.29 -8.55
N ASN A 78 -13.62 17.40 -9.16
CA ASN A 78 -14.27 16.29 -9.83
C ASN A 78 -13.40 15.74 -10.96
N GLY A 79 -13.17 14.43 -10.95
CA GLY A 79 -12.30 13.75 -11.90
C GLY A 79 -10.88 13.54 -11.42
N ILE A 80 -10.47 14.13 -10.28
CA ILE A 80 -9.18 13.86 -9.62
C ILE A 80 -9.37 12.81 -8.52
N GLY A 81 -8.92 11.58 -8.79
CA GLY A 81 -8.84 10.52 -7.78
C GLY A 81 -7.48 10.49 -7.04
N PRO A 82 -7.31 9.67 -6.00
CA PRO A 82 -6.06 9.58 -5.21
C PRO A 82 -4.83 9.24 -6.07
N VAL A 83 -5.00 8.44 -7.13
CA VAL A 83 -3.92 8.11 -8.07
C VAL A 83 -3.50 9.32 -8.90
N LEU A 84 -4.47 10.14 -9.34
CA LEU A 84 -4.19 11.34 -10.12
C LEU A 84 -3.58 12.44 -9.25
N GLU A 85 -4.10 12.62 -8.03
CA GLU A 85 -3.49 13.50 -7.05
C GLU A 85 -2.03 13.12 -6.78
N GLY A 86 -1.72 11.82 -6.64
CA GLY A 86 -0.34 11.36 -6.49
C GLY A 86 0.56 11.75 -7.68
N LYS A 87 0.06 11.60 -8.91
CA LYS A 87 0.78 12.00 -10.14
C LYS A 87 0.98 13.51 -10.22
N LEU A 88 -0.05 14.31 -9.93
CA LEU A 88 0.02 15.78 -9.90
C LEU A 88 1.01 16.26 -8.84
N ASN A 89 0.95 15.68 -7.65
CA ASN A 89 1.89 15.96 -6.56
C ASN A 89 3.33 15.62 -6.94
N GLY A 90 3.53 14.51 -7.67
CA GLY A 90 4.83 14.12 -8.23
C GLY A 90 5.34 15.08 -9.31
N ALA A 91 4.43 15.67 -10.09
CA ALA A 91 4.73 16.73 -11.06
C ALA A 91 4.90 18.13 -10.41
N GLY A 92 4.83 18.24 -9.08
CA GLY A 92 4.97 19.50 -8.35
C GLY A 92 3.71 20.34 -8.25
N ILE A 93 2.56 19.83 -8.72
CA ILE A 93 1.25 20.48 -8.60
C ILE A 93 0.60 20.01 -7.30
N ARG A 94 0.57 20.88 -6.29
CA ARG A 94 0.11 20.55 -4.94
C ARG A 94 -0.93 21.54 -4.39
N ARG A 95 -1.26 22.59 -5.15
CA ARG A 95 -2.20 23.65 -4.74
C ARG A 95 -3.25 23.95 -5.79
N TYR A 96 -4.43 24.38 -5.35
CA TYR A 96 -5.51 24.82 -6.23
C TYR A 96 -5.08 25.99 -7.12
N GLN A 97 -4.26 26.92 -6.59
CA GLN A 97 -3.73 28.04 -7.35
C GLN A 97 -2.93 27.58 -8.59
N GLN A 98 -2.15 26.51 -8.46
CA GLN A 98 -1.33 25.99 -9.56
C GLN A 98 -2.21 25.41 -10.67
N ILE A 99 -3.28 24.69 -10.30
CA ILE A 99 -4.26 24.17 -11.26
C ILE A 99 -5.03 25.32 -11.92
N ALA A 100 -5.44 26.31 -11.14
CA ALA A 100 -6.15 27.50 -11.62
C ALA A 100 -5.32 28.36 -12.59
N ALA A 101 -4.00 28.27 -12.52
CA ALA A 101 -3.04 29.01 -13.34
C ALA A 101 -2.47 28.20 -14.52
N LEU A 102 -2.94 26.97 -14.75
CA LEU A 102 -2.48 26.15 -15.89
C LEU A 102 -2.82 26.84 -17.21
N THR A 103 -1.84 26.92 -18.11
CA THR A 103 -2.05 27.36 -19.49
C THR A 103 -2.46 26.18 -20.37
N ASP A 104 -2.97 26.46 -21.58
CA ASP A 104 -3.29 25.41 -22.55
C ASP A 104 -2.10 24.49 -22.88
N ALA A 105 -0.88 25.02 -22.85
CA ALA A 105 0.34 24.23 -23.04
C ALA A 105 0.64 23.32 -21.84
N ASP A 106 0.46 23.83 -20.61
CA ASP A 106 0.63 23.02 -19.40
C ASP A 106 -0.41 21.89 -19.33
N ILE A 107 -1.65 22.17 -19.73
CA ILE A 107 -2.73 21.18 -19.83
C ILE A 107 -2.33 20.06 -20.79
N GLU A 108 -1.85 20.41 -21.99
CA GLU A 108 -1.45 19.42 -23.00
C GLU A 108 -0.28 18.55 -22.52
N GLN A 109 0.69 19.16 -21.85
CA GLN A 109 1.84 18.47 -21.27
C GLN A 109 1.41 17.55 -20.12
N LEU A 110 0.54 18.02 -19.22
CA LEU A 110 -0.02 17.21 -18.14
C LEU A 110 -0.83 16.03 -18.65
N GLU A 111 -1.67 16.24 -19.66
CA GLU A 111 -2.51 15.19 -20.23
C GLU A 111 -1.68 14.12 -20.93
N THR A 112 -0.56 14.49 -21.56
CA THR A 112 0.31 13.59 -22.31
C THR A 112 1.32 12.86 -21.41
N GLU A 113 2.02 13.60 -20.56
CA GLU A 113 3.23 13.10 -19.86
C GLU A 113 2.93 12.60 -18.44
N VAL A 114 1.88 13.12 -17.79
CA VAL A 114 1.61 12.85 -16.36
C VAL A 114 0.37 11.99 -16.21
N ILE A 115 -0.75 12.49 -16.70
CA ILE A 115 -2.09 11.93 -16.48
C ILE A 115 -2.37 10.81 -17.47
N HIS A 116 -1.88 10.92 -18.71
CA HIS A 116 -2.17 10.02 -19.84
C HIS A 116 -3.67 9.91 -20.14
N LEU A 117 -4.42 11.00 -19.91
CA LEU A 117 -5.86 11.10 -20.18
C LEU A 117 -6.12 12.43 -20.89
N SER A 118 -6.25 12.38 -22.22
CA SER A 118 -6.49 13.56 -23.04
C SER A 118 -7.90 14.12 -22.86
N GLY A 119 -8.00 15.45 -22.79
CA GLY A 119 -9.23 16.23 -22.72
C GLY A 119 -9.96 16.21 -21.37
N ARG A 120 -9.48 15.48 -20.37
CA ARG A 120 -10.19 15.34 -19.08
C ARG A 120 -10.14 16.63 -18.26
N ILE A 121 -9.01 17.34 -18.29
CA ILE A 121 -8.83 18.59 -17.53
C ILE A 121 -9.86 19.63 -17.96
N ARG A 122 -10.11 19.74 -19.26
CA ARG A 122 -11.10 20.67 -19.83
C ARG A 122 -12.53 20.17 -19.67
N ARG A 123 -12.78 18.88 -19.93
CA ARG A 123 -14.13 18.29 -19.87
C ARG A 123 -14.73 18.33 -18.47
N ASP A 124 -13.91 18.06 -17.47
CA ASP A 124 -14.33 18.06 -16.07
C ASP A 124 -14.08 19.44 -15.41
N ASP A 125 -13.74 20.49 -16.17
CA ASP A 125 -13.55 21.87 -15.69
C ASP A 125 -12.64 22.00 -14.45
N TRP A 126 -11.45 21.36 -14.47
CA TRP A 126 -10.56 21.38 -13.30
C TRP A 126 -10.08 22.78 -12.95
N ILE A 127 -9.88 23.64 -13.95
CA ILE A 127 -9.44 25.03 -13.76
C ILE A 127 -10.51 25.84 -13.02
N GLY A 128 -11.78 25.74 -13.43
CA GLY A 128 -12.89 26.45 -12.78
C GLY A 128 -13.11 25.96 -11.35
N GLN A 129 -13.12 24.63 -11.14
CA GLN A 129 -13.23 24.05 -9.80
C GLN A 129 -12.06 24.43 -8.89
N ALA A 130 -10.84 24.44 -9.41
CA ALA A 130 -9.67 24.86 -8.64
C ALA A 130 -9.76 26.34 -8.22
N LYS A 131 -10.28 27.22 -9.08
CA LYS A 131 -10.53 28.63 -8.71
C LYS A 131 -11.56 28.74 -7.59
N GLU A 132 -12.67 28.00 -7.68
CA GLU A 132 -13.70 28.01 -6.64
C GLU A 132 -13.16 27.49 -5.29
N LEU A 133 -12.44 26.37 -5.31
CA LEU A 133 -11.83 25.78 -4.12
C LEU A 133 -10.74 26.69 -3.52
N TYR A 134 -9.97 27.36 -4.37
CA TYR A 134 -9.00 28.36 -3.93
C TYR A 134 -9.72 29.50 -3.20
N VAL A 135 -10.76 30.08 -3.82
CA VAL A 135 -11.50 31.20 -3.20
C VAL A 135 -12.14 30.79 -1.88
N LYS A 136 -12.69 29.58 -1.82
CA LYS A 136 -13.29 29.02 -0.61
C LYS A 136 -12.28 28.82 0.52
N LYS A 137 -11.03 28.48 0.21
CA LYS A 137 -9.99 28.17 1.20
C LYS A 137 -9.13 29.37 1.58
N TYR A 138 -8.77 30.22 0.62
CA TYR A 138 -7.79 31.31 0.78
C TYR A 138 -8.38 32.72 0.62
N GLY A 139 -9.63 32.84 0.16
CA GLY A 139 -10.24 34.14 -0.18
C GLY A 139 -10.01 34.54 -1.64
N GLU A 140 -10.39 35.77 -2.00
CA GLU A 140 -10.46 36.23 -3.39
C GLU A 140 -9.12 36.08 -4.15
N LEU A 141 -9.19 35.63 -5.41
CA LEU A 141 -8.04 35.60 -6.33
C LEU A 141 -7.68 37.04 -6.70
N ALA A 142 -6.60 37.56 -6.11
CA ALA A 142 -6.04 38.87 -6.44
C ALA A 142 -5.37 38.90 -7.83
#